data_AF-A0A0F3LDY6-F1
#
_entry.id   AF-A0A0F3LDY6-F1
#
_cell.length_a   1.000
_cell.length_b   1.000
_cell.length_c   1.000
_cell.angle_alpha   90.00
_cell.angle_beta   90.00
_cell.angle_gamma   90.00
#
_symmetry.space_group_name_H-M   'P 1'
#
loop_
_entity.id
_entity.type
_entity.pdbx_description
1 polymer ?
#
loop_
_entity_poly.entity_id
_entity_poly.type
_entity_poly.pdbx_seq_one_letter_code
_entity_poly.pdbx_strand_id
1 'polypeptide(L)'
;MGRHERISTDLPAYMVGELRAAVDAGEFASTDEAVREALMHWFIARSTTPMAMDELRHRLQTERDGPGNDADAVFDRLEAKYSALVAADQLKG
;
A
#
# COMPACT_ATOMS: atom_id res chain seq x y z
N MET A 1 28.59 -0.05 13.45
CA MET A 1 28.08 -1.44 13.41
C MET A 1 26.84 -1.49 14.28
N GLY A 2 25.65 -1.64 13.67
CA GLY A 2 24.40 -1.75 14.41
C GLY A 2 24.35 -3.08 15.18
N ARG A 3 23.61 -3.12 16.29
CA ARG A 3 23.45 -4.35 17.07
C ARG A 3 22.57 -5.33 16.28
N HIS A 4 23.12 -6.47 15.89
CA HIS A 4 22.36 -7.57 15.29
C HIS A 4 21.89 -8.52 16.38
N GLU A 5 20.64 -8.97 16.29
CA GLU A 5 20.05 -9.95 17.20
C GLU A 5 19.82 -11.26 16.44
N ARG A 6 20.06 -12.41 17.08
CA ARG A 6 19.90 -13.73 16.46
C ARG A 6 18.55 -14.32 16.86
N ILE A 7 17.82 -14.79 15.86
CA ILE A 7 16.53 -15.48 16.01
C ILE A 7 16.73 -16.92 15.54
N SER A 8 16.16 -17.88 16.27
CA SER A 8 16.07 -19.29 15.87
C SER A 8 14.60 -19.67 15.80
N THR A 9 14.20 -20.37 14.74
CA THR A 9 12.81 -20.76 14.51
C THR A 9 12.77 -22.05 13.68
N ASP A 10 11.74 -22.85 13.89
CA ASP A 10 11.49 -24.05 13.10
C ASP A 10 10.64 -23.70 11.88
N LEU A 11 11.16 -24.01 10.69
CA LEU A 11 10.45 -23.81 9.43
C LEU A 11 10.04 -25.16 8.82
N PRO A 12 8.91 -25.23 8.11
CA PRO A 12 8.56 -26.39 7.31
C PRO A 12 9.69 -26.78 6.35
N ALA A 13 9.93 -28.08 6.19
CA ALA A 13 11.04 -28.58 5.37
C ALA A 13 11.01 -28.06 3.92
N TYR A 14 9.82 -27.88 3.34
CA TYR A 14 9.68 -27.33 2.00
C TYR A 14 10.19 -25.89 1.90
N MET A 15 9.91 -25.03 2.89
CA MET A 15 10.41 -23.64 2.90
C MET A 15 11.92 -23.59 2.99
N VAL A 16 12.51 -24.49 3.80
CA VAL A 16 13.98 -24.62 3.88
C VAL A 16 14.55 -25.09 2.54
N GLY A 17 13.84 -25.98 1.83
CA GLY A 17 14.19 -26.41 0.48
C GLY A 17 14.23 -25.25 -0.52
N GLU A 18 13.17 -24.44 -0.56
CA GLU A 18 13.09 -23.25 -1.44
C GLU A 18 14.21 -22.25 -1.13
N LEU A 19 14.47 -21.96 0.15
CA LEU A 19 15.55 -21.06 0.55
C LEU A 19 16.93 -21.54 0.10
N ARG A 20 17.18 -22.85 0.14
CA ARG A 20 18.44 -23.43 -0.33
C ARG A 20 18.55 -23.38 -1.84
N ALA A 21 17.47 -23.74 -2.55
CA ALA A 21 17.42 -23.69 -4.01
C ALA A 21 17.70 -22.28 -4.54
N ALA A 22 17.15 -21.24 -3.91
CA ALA A 22 17.40 -19.85 -4.29
C ALA A 22 18.87 -19.44 -4.09
N VAL A 23 19.53 -19.93 -3.05
CA VAL A 23 20.97 -19.71 -2.84
C VAL A 23 21.80 -20.49 -3.88
N ASP A 24 21.45 -21.75 -4.14
CA ASP A 24 22.15 -22.59 -5.12
C ASP A 24 22.02 -22.04 -6.56
N ALA A 25 20.88 -21.41 -6.87
CA ALA A 25 20.63 -20.70 -8.13
C ALA A 25 21.37 -19.35 -8.22
N GLY A 26 21.96 -18.87 -7.11
CA GLY A 26 22.64 -17.58 -7.04
C GLY A 26 21.71 -16.37 -6.94
N GLU A 27 20.42 -16.57 -6.64
CA GLU A 27 19.46 -15.48 -6.39
C GLU A 27 19.81 -14.74 -5.09
N PHE A 28 20.37 -15.45 -4.12
CA PHE A 28 20.86 -14.91 -2.85
C PHE A 28 22.26 -15.42 -2.53
N ALA A 29 23.08 -14.61 -1.88
CA ALA A 29 24.41 -15.01 -1.43
C ALA A 29 24.35 -15.93 -0.19
N SER A 30 23.24 -15.90 0.56
CA SER A 30 23.04 -16.77 1.73
C SER A 30 21.56 -16.90 2.12
N THR A 31 21.26 -17.94 2.89
CA THR A 31 19.92 -18.13 3.48
C THR A 31 19.53 -16.97 4.41
N ASP A 32 20.49 -16.42 5.18
CA ASP A 32 20.24 -15.27 6.07
C ASP A 32 19.86 -14.00 5.29
N GLU A 33 20.36 -13.85 4.06
CA GLU A 33 19.98 -12.75 3.17
C GLU A 33 18.55 -12.93 2.66
N ALA A 34 18.23 -14.11 2.12
CA ALA A 34 16.89 -14.44 1.66
C ALA A 34 15.82 -14.25 2.76
N VAL A 35 16.12 -14.72 3.99
CA VAL A 35 15.24 -14.54 5.14
C VAL A 35 15.09 -13.05 5.52
N ARG A 36 16.18 -12.28 5.49
CA ARG A 36 16.13 -10.85 5.78
C ARG A 36 15.29 -10.10 4.75
N GLU A 37 15.43 -10.41 3.48
CA GLU A 37 14.61 -9.81 2.42
C GLU A 37 13.12 -10.16 2.58
N ALA A 38 12.80 -11.43 2.82
CA ALA A 38 11.43 -11.87 3.09
C ALA A 38 10.81 -11.13 4.30
N LEU A 39 11.59 -10.94 5.38
CA LEU A 39 11.16 -10.17 6.55
C LEU A 39 10.98 -8.67 6.22
N MET A 40 11.85 -8.08 5.39
CA MET A 40 11.67 -6.69 4.94
C MET A 40 10.37 -6.53 4.14
N HIS A 41 10.09 -7.42 3.20
CA HIS A 41 8.83 -7.42 2.45
C HIS A 41 7.61 -7.55 3.38
N TRP A 42 7.69 -8.44 4.37
CA TRP A 42 6.64 -8.57 5.37
C TRP A 42 6.46 -7.30 6.21
N PHE A 43 7.54 -6.65 6.65
CA PHE A 43 7.45 -5.38 7.39
C PHE A 43 6.79 -4.27 6.57
N ILE A 44 7.11 -4.16 5.29
CA ILE A 44 6.49 -3.18 4.37
C ILE A 44 5.00 -3.49 4.18
N ALA A 45 4.64 -4.75 3.93
CA ALA A 45 3.23 -5.15 3.82
C ALA A 45 2.47 -4.85 5.13
N ARG A 46 3.11 -5.09 6.27
CA ARG A 46 2.56 -4.84 7.60
C ARG A 46 2.46 -3.35 7.94
N SER A 47 3.33 -2.48 7.44
CA SER A 47 3.20 -1.04 7.68
C SER A 47 2.13 -0.41 6.78
N THR A 48 1.97 -0.93 5.57
CA THR A 48 1.00 -0.41 4.59
C THR A 48 -0.44 -0.69 5.01
N THR A 49 -0.71 -1.82 5.66
CA THR A 49 -2.09 -2.25 5.99
C THR A 49 -2.77 -1.38 7.08
N PRO A 50 -2.14 -1.09 8.24
CA PRO A 50 -2.74 -0.24 9.27
C PRO A 50 -2.74 1.23 8.85
N MET A 51 -1.68 1.73 8.21
CA MET A 51 -1.60 3.14 7.81
C MET A 51 -2.71 3.50 6.82
N ALA A 52 -2.97 2.63 5.82
CA ALA A 52 -4.06 2.85 4.88
C ALA A 52 -5.44 2.79 5.57
N MET A 53 -5.64 1.86 6.51
CA MET A 53 -6.92 1.72 7.22
C MET A 53 -7.18 2.84 8.22
N ASP A 54 -6.15 3.31 8.93
CA ASP A 54 -6.27 4.41 9.89
C ASP A 54 -6.47 5.74 9.16
N GLU A 55 -5.80 5.96 8.03
CA GLU A 55 -6.03 7.13 7.17
C GLU A 55 -7.44 7.12 6.58
N LEU A 56 -7.90 5.98 6.05
CA LEU A 56 -9.28 5.82 5.58
C LEU A 56 -10.29 6.08 6.70
N ARG A 57 -10.06 5.53 7.90
CA ARG A 57 -10.93 5.75 9.06
C ARG A 57 -10.98 7.21 9.47
N HIS A 58 -9.84 7.89 9.50
CA HIS A 58 -9.75 9.32 9.83
C HIS A 58 -10.50 10.19 8.81
N ARG A 59 -10.31 9.92 7.51
CA ARG A 59 -11.03 10.65 6.44
C ARG A 59 -12.54 10.42 6.54
N LEU A 60 -12.98 9.17 6.71
CA LEU A 60 -14.41 8.86 6.87
C LEU A 60 -15.02 9.51 8.11
N GLN A 61 -14.31 9.53 9.24
CA GLN A 61 -14.78 10.21 10.45
C GLN A 61 -14.91 11.72 10.24
N THR A 62 -13.89 12.33 9.62
CA THR A 62 -13.88 13.78 9.32
C THR A 62 -15.05 14.18 8.43
N GLU A 63 -15.33 13.42 7.38
CA GLU A 63 -16.45 13.67 6.46
C GLU A 63 -17.81 13.37 7.12
N ARG A 64 -17.91 12.29 7.91
CA ARG A 64 -19.15 11.93 8.61
C ARG A 64 -19.54 12.99 9.65
N ASP A 65 -18.57 13.50 10.39
CA ASP A 65 -18.80 14.48 11.45
C ASP A 65 -18.80 15.93 10.90
N GLY A 66 -18.48 16.10 9.61
CA GLY A 66 -18.58 17.37 8.89
C GLY A 66 -20.02 17.75 8.52
N PRO A 67 -20.25 19.00 8.09
CA PRO A 67 -21.56 19.42 7.63
C PRO A 67 -21.93 18.68 6.34
N GLY A 68 -23.09 18.02 6.33
CA GLY A 68 -23.65 17.43 5.12
C GLY A 68 -23.91 18.51 4.06
N ASN A 69 -23.60 18.22 2.80
CA ASN A 69 -23.89 19.11 1.69
C ASN A 69 -25.27 18.77 1.08
N ASP A 70 -25.99 19.79 0.66
CA ASP A 70 -27.21 19.61 -0.13
C ASP A 70 -26.88 18.94 -1.46
N ALA A 71 -27.57 17.84 -1.77
CA ALA A 71 -27.24 17.01 -2.92
C ALA A 71 -27.47 17.75 -4.23
N ASP A 72 -28.61 18.45 -4.36
CA ASP A 72 -28.99 19.14 -5.58
C ASP A 72 -28.01 20.28 -5.88
N ALA A 73 -27.66 21.09 -4.87
CA ALA A 73 -26.65 22.13 -5.01
C ALA A 73 -25.27 21.61 -5.42
N VAL A 74 -24.90 20.40 -4.96
CA VAL A 74 -23.65 19.74 -5.38
C VAL A 74 -23.72 19.29 -6.84
N PHE A 75 -24.83 18.68 -7.25
CA PHE A 75 -25.02 18.22 -8.62
C PHE A 75 -25.06 19.39 -9.61
N ASP A 76 -25.76 20.47 -9.29
CA ASP A 76 -25.80 21.70 -10.10
C ASP A 76 -24.39 22.27 -10.33
N ARG A 77 -23.58 22.34 -9.27
CA ARG A 77 -22.20 22.81 -9.35
C ARG A 77 -21.32 21.90 -10.22
N LEU A 78 -21.51 20.59 -10.12
CA LEU A 78 -20.75 19.61 -10.91
C LEU A 78 -21.13 19.69 -12.39
N GLU A 79 -22.42 19.76 -12.69
CA GLU A 79 -22.93 19.89 -14.07
C GLU A 79 -22.40 21.17 -14.72
N ALA A 80 -22.41 22.30 -14.00
CA ALA A 80 -21.83 23.55 -14.48
C ALA A 80 -20.32 23.43 -14.78
N LYS A 81 -19.56 22.79 -13.88
CA LYS A 81 -18.12 22.58 -14.06
C LYS A 81 -17.81 21.74 -15.29
N TYR A 82 -18.50 20.61 -15.47
CA TYR A 82 -18.24 19.71 -16.59
C TYR A 82 -18.74 20.29 -17.92
N SER A 83 -19.85 21.02 -17.92
CA SER A 83 -20.33 21.73 -19.11
C SER A 83 -19.31 22.78 -19.59
N ALA A 84 -18.71 23.53 -18.66
CA ALA A 84 -17.65 24.49 -18.98
C ALA A 84 -16.38 23.83 -19.53
N LEU A 85 -16.00 22.65 -19.00
CA LEU A 85 -14.86 21.89 -19.51
C LEU A 85 -15.10 21.37 -20.93
N VAL A 86 -16.30 20.84 -21.20
CA VAL A 86 -16.70 20.39 -22.54
C VAL A 86 -16.71 21.56 -23.53
N ALA A 87 -17.27 22.70 -23.14
CA ALA A 87 -17.29 23.90 -23.98
C ALA A 87 -15.86 24.42 -24.27
N ALA A 88 -14.97 24.39 -23.28
CA ALA A 88 -13.58 24.81 -23.44
C ALA A 88 -12.74 23.87 -24.31
N ASP A 89 -13.11 22.58 -24.36
CA ASP A 89 -12.48 21.59 -25.25
C ASP A 89 -12.96 21.76 -26.70
N GLN A 90 -14.25 22.05 -26.90
CA GLN A 90 -14.85 22.31 -28.21
C GLN A 90 -14.37 23.61 -28.88
N LEU A 91 -13.91 24.60 -28.11
CA LEU A 91 -13.33 25.85 -28.63
C LEU A 91 -11.87 25.72 -29.08
N LYS A 92 -11.22 24.58 -28.82
CA LYS A 92 -9.82 24.31 -29.19
C LYS A 92 -9.65 23.47 -30.46
N GLY A 93 -10.74 22.92 -31.00
CA GLY A 93 -10.77 22.22 -32.30
C GLY A 93 -11.14 23.16 -33.44
#